data_AF-A0A9D1M348-F1
#
_entry.id   AF-A0A9D1M348-F1
#
_cell.length_a   1.000
_cell.length_b   1.000
_cell.length_c   1.000
_cell.angle_alpha   90.00
_cell.angle_beta   90.00
_cell.angle_gamma   90.00
#
_symmetry.space_group_name_H-M   'P 1'
#
loop_
_entity.id
_entity.type
_entity.pdbx_description
1 polymer ?
#
loop_
_entity_poly.entity_id
_entity_poly.type
_entity_poly.pdbx_seq_one_letter_code
_entity_poly.pdbx_strand_id
1 'polypeptide(L)'
;MLNNPFAKLFYDKFQEEVLNQSTFYGDKETITHGPLENKFIERFNLFLKRCGQKTIDISHHCISDKKLARFCSSLRFYMIRNVQNLPDITSEFSRDKDLISLFDSSAQYLINRSRQYRLRGKRTQQLSDIYDYTVWKVKFQDDRGSTQMIPAKIPAKPTGTALFVFDPNRCPQNEALAGKVFHHDMQDAFSGSRHEEIKTFFIHMPPSYPEEIAAANVLTTIRYPDEYTEADMTFAREQWSNYLGRNLKYNEDNEIISGYRYEDNDFVEAMKGLKIFGYCAAAADAHRCLKAFKNLAEQIYEPEVVSRAMKNVTLMAYALMPLEEKTDYQGIYFMSNDINDLSNPEHVMMTNFPELYPQIRISKADLQIADSKITETAAGDFIIVSPMPESSIQMDKNGRLVDKLKDKNSRPARLTLDMSLPAAKSAANPRKKEWRDGHRLQNSTSANLGSVNHIMFKTVFNNVLAGKTGADIFGKAATGNPNYILTPAIAYAHRRKLKE
;
A
#
# COMPACT_ATOMS: atom_id res chain seq x y z
N MET A 1 19.05 -10.76 -11.96
CA MET A 1 18.59 -10.52 -13.34
C MET A 1 19.69 -9.79 -14.06
N LEU A 2 19.96 -10.13 -15.33
CA LEU A 2 20.80 -9.28 -16.18
C LEU A 2 19.88 -8.21 -16.79
N ASN A 3 20.33 -6.96 -16.87
CA ASN A 3 19.70 -5.87 -17.62
C ASN A 3 18.43 -5.20 -17.04
N ASN A 4 18.33 -5.01 -15.72
CA ASN A 4 17.26 -4.16 -15.18
C ASN A 4 17.40 -2.72 -15.73
N PRO A 5 16.41 -2.17 -16.47
CA PRO A 5 16.52 -0.90 -17.18
C PRO A 5 16.64 0.30 -16.22
N PHE A 6 16.21 0.14 -14.97
CA PHE A 6 16.40 1.16 -13.94
C PHE A 6 17.88 1.39 -13.60
N ALA A 7 18.76 0.42 -13.83
CA ALA A 7 20.20 0.59 -13.58
C ALA A 7 20.81 1.72 -14.41
N LYS A 8 20.51 1.77 -15.71
CA LYS A 8 20.98 2.85 -16.58
C LYS A 8 20.36 4.19 -16.18
N LEU A 9 19.05 4.21 -15.94
CA LEU A 9 18.36 5.42 -15.47
C LEU A 9 18.98 5.99 -14.20
N PHE A 10 19.22 5.14 -13.19
CA PHE A 10 19.80 5.57 -11.93
C PHE A 10 21.26 6.00 -12.10
N TYR A 11 22.04 5.31 -12.95
CA TYR A 11 23.39 5.73 -13.31
C TYR A 11 23.39 7.15 -13.89
N ASP A 12 22.59 7.38 -14.93
CA ASP A 12 22.50 8.66 -15.62
C ASP A 12 22.06 9.76 -14.65
N LYS A 13 21.06 9.49 -13.79
CA LYS A 13 20.60 10.44 -12.77
C LYS A 13 21.62 10.71 -11.68
N PHE A 14 22.42 9.73 -11.28
CA PHE A 14 23.47 9.94 -10.29
C PHE A 14 24.61 10.78 -10.87
N GLN A 15 25.00 10.52 -12.12
CA GLN A 15 25.98 11.35 -12.83
C GLN A 15 25.49 12.80 -12.92
N GLU A 16 24.26 13.01 -13.41
CA GLU A 16 23.67 14.33 -13.62
C GLU A 16 23.46 15.11 -12.31
N GLU A 17 22.87 14.48 -11.31
CA GLU A 17 22.37 15.18 -10.12
C GLU A 17 23.33 15.13 -8.91
N VAL A 18 24.26 14.17 -8.89
CA VAL A 18 25.21 13.99 -7.78
C VAL A 18 26.62 14.32 -8.22
N LEU A 19 27.20 13.62 -9.19
CA LEU A 19 28.62 13.78 -9.53
C LEU A 19 28.94 15.08 -10.25
N ASN A 20 28.25 15.38 -11.35
CA ASN A 20 28.48 16.59 -12.16
C ASN A 20 28.27 17.88 -11.37
N GLN A 21 27.56 17.81 -10.24
CA GLN A 21 27.28 18.96 -9.39
C GLN A 21 28.21 19.01 -8.17
N SER A 22 28.98 17.96 -7.89
CA SER A 22 29.87 17.86 -6.72
C SER A 22 31.28 18.38 -7.01
N THR A 23 31.99 18.79 -5.96
CA THR A 23 33.35 19.31 -6.11
C THR A 23 34.29 18.16 -6.46
N PHE A 24 34.92 18.23 -7.63
CA PHE A 24 35.94 17.29 -8.09
C PHE A 24 37.32 17.81 -7.72
N TYR A 25 38.12 16.99 -7.03
CA TYR A 25 39.45 17.36 -6.54
C TYR A 25 40.59 16.90 -7.46
N GLY A 26 40.27 16.29 -8.60
CA GLY A 26 41.26 15.76 -9.54
C GLY A 26 41.68 14.32 -9.22
N ASP A 27 42.25 13.65 -10.22
CA ASP A 27 42.62 12.21 -10.15
C ASP A 27 43.74 11.90 -9.16
N LYS A 28 44.36 12.92 -8.55
CA LYS A 28 45.48 12.76 -7.61
C LYS A 28 45.06 12.82 -6.15
N GLU A 29 43.83 13.24 -5.85
CA GLU A 29 43.33 13.43 -4.48
C GLU A 29 42.15 12.50 -4.22
N THR A 30 42.29 11.61 -3.23
CA THR A 30 41.21 10.72 -2.80
C THR A 30 40.47 11.30 -1.59
N ILE A 31 39.15 11.36 -1.68
CA ILE A 31 38.23 11.77 -0.63
C ILE A 31 37.85 10.55 0.22
N THR A 32 38.03 10.69 1.53
CA THR A 32 37.57 9.68 2.50
C THR A 32 36.08 9.87 2.77
N HIS A 33 35.27 8.92 2.34
CA HIS A 33 33.82 8.91 2.54
C HIS A 33 33.42 8.22 3.84
N GLY A 34 32.27 8.62 4.39
CA GLY A 34 31.74 8.04 5.62
C GLY A 34 31.21 6.61 5.42
N PRO A 35 31.10 5.80 6.49
CA PRO A 35 30.68 4.40 6.39
C PRO A 35 29.28 4.21 5.80
N LEU A 36 28.34 5.13 6.05
CA LEU A 36 26.97 5.08 5.52
C LEU A 36 26.91 5.39 4.02
N GLU A 37 27.73 6.35 3.58
CA GLU A 37 27.86 6.70 2.16
C GLU A 37 28.50 5.53 1.41
N ASN A 38 29.60 4.98 1.93
CA ASN A 38 30.26 3.80 1.36
C ASN A 38 29.29 2.62 1.24
N LYS A 39 28.50 2.34 2.27
CA LYS A 39 27.50 1.26 2.25
C LYS A 39 26.47 1.45 1.13
N PHE A 40 25.93 2.67 0.98
CA PHE A 40 24.99 2.97 -0.09
C PHE A 40 25.63 2.80 -1.48
N ILE A 41 26.84 3.34 -1.67
CA ILE A 41 27.54 3.31 -2.95
C ILE A 41 27.96 1.89 -3.33
N GLU A 42 28.35 1.07 -2.36
CA GLU A 42 28.62 -0.37 -2.56
C GLU A 42 27.38 -1.09 -3.09
N ARG A 43 26.21 -0.87 -2.46
CA ARG A 43 24.94 -1.47 -2.91
C ARG A 43 24.52 -0.96 -4.28
N PHE A 44 24.70 0.32 -4.54
CA PHE A 44 24.39 0.91 -5.83
C PHE A 44 25.29 0.35 -6.93
N ASN A 45 26.60 0.28 -6.70
CA ASN A 45 27.56 -0.31 -7.63
C ASN A 45 27.33 -1.81 -7.86
N LEU A 46 26.89 -2.55 -6.83
CA LEU A 46 26.50 -3.94 -6.98
C LEU A 46 25.31 -4.11 -7.93
N PHE A 47 24.27 -3.28 -7.76
CA PHE A 47 23.11 -3.24 -8.66
C PHE A 47 23.52 -2.89 -10.10
N LEU A 48 24.30 -1.83 -10.28
CA LEU A 48 24.80 -1.40 -11.59
C LEU A 48 25.60 -2.51 -12.28
N LYS A 49 26.60 -3.07 -11.59
CA LYS A 49 27.48 -4.12 -12.12
C LYS A 49 26.69 -5.35 -12.57
N ARG A 50 25.74 -5.81 -11.76
CA ARG A 50 24.93 -7.00 -12.08
C ARG A 50 23.94 -6.75 -13.21
N CYS A 51 23.57 -5.50 -13.45
CA CYS A 51 22.76 -5.09 -14.60
C CYS A 51 23.60 -4.71 -15.84
N GLY A 52 24.92 -5.00 -15.84
CA GLY A 52 25.80 -4.71 -16.96
C GLY A 52 26.16 -3.23 -17.13
N GLN A 53 25.88 -2.38 -16.14
CA GLN A 53 26.24 -0.97 -16.14
C GLN A 53 27.62 -0.72 -15.54
N LYS A 54 28.26 0.38 -15.95
CA LYS A 54 29.51 0.85 -15.35
C LYS A 54 29.26 1.24 -13.89
N THR A 55 30.17 0.87 -13.00
CA THR A 55 30.14 1.33 -11.61
C THR A 55 30.48 2.81 -11.52
N ILE A 56 29.97 3.46 -10.48
CA ILE A 56 30.25 4.84 -10.16
C ILE A 56 31.48 4.90 -9.25
N ASP A 57 32.42 5.74 -9.65
CA ASP A 57 33.57 6.08 -8.82
C ASP A 57 33.34 7.45 -8.18
N ILE A 58 33.29 7.45 -6.84
CA ILE A 58 33.11 8.66 -6.04
C ILE A 58 34.42 9.13 -5.40
N SER A 59 35.51 8.37 -5.54
CA SER A 59 36.75 8.54 -4.76
C SER A 59 37.38 9.92 -4.88
N HIS A 60 37.10 10.67 -5.94
CA HIS A 60 37.63 12.01 -6.20
C HIS A 60 36.59 13.13 -6.04
N HIS A 61 35.39 12.82 -5.55
CA HIS A 61 34.26 13.74 -5.50
C HIS A 61 33.84 14.01 -4.04
N CYS A 62 33.85 15.28 -3.64
CA CYS A 62 33.22 15.66 -2.37
C CYS A 62 31.71 15.78 -2.56
N ILE A 63 30.99 14.71 -2.23
CA ILE A 63 29.53 14.65 -2.29
C ILE A 63 28.95 15.17 -0.98
N SER A 64 28.08 16.18 -1.05
CA SER A 64 27.39 16.65 0.14
C SER A 64 26.28 15.68 0.56
N ASP A 65 26.13 15.46 1.87
CA ASP A 65 25.05 14.64 2.45
C ASP A 65 23.67 15.04 1.90
N LYS A 66 23.48 16.36 1.68
CA LYS A 66 22.24 16.93 1.15
C LYS A 66 21.90 16.39 -0.25
N LYS A 67 22.90 16.26 -1.12
CA LYS A 67 22.72 15.75 -2.49
C LYS A 67 22.46 14.26 -2.49
N LEU A 68 23.28 13.50 -1.75
CA LEU A 68 23.12 12.05 -1.70
C LEU A 68 21.76 11.66 -1.09
N ALA A 69 21.33 12.32 -0.01
CA ALA A 69 20.00 12.14 0.56
C ALA A 69 18.89 12.45 -0.45
N ARG A 70 19.03 13.52 -1.25
CA ARG A 70 18.04 13.85 -2.29
C ARG A 70 17.98 12.79 -3.38
N PHE A 71 19.12 12.22 -3.78
CA PHE A 71 19.15 11.13 -4.74
C PHE A 71 18.45 9.88 -4.18
N CYS A 72 18.81 9.46 -2.97
CA CYS A 72 18.19 8.30 -2.30
C CYS A 72 16.67 8.43 -2.19
N SER A 73 16.14 9.61 -1.85
CA SER A 73 14.69 9.83 -1.76
C SER A 73 13.99 9.97 -3.13
N SER A 74 14.76 10.17 -4.19
CA SER A 74 14.23 10.36 -5.55
C SER A 74 14.17 9.08 -6.38
N LEU A 75 14.76 7.96 -5.92
CA LEU A 75 14.80 6.69 -6.66
C LEU A 75 13.44 6.26 -7.17
N ARG A 76 12.41 6.19 -6.30
CA ARG A 76 11.04 5.85 -6.72
C ARG A 76 10.48 6.82 -7.78
N PHE A 77 10.77 8.11 -7.66
CA PHE A 77 10.27 9.11 -8.58
C PHE A 77 10.96 9.03 -9.94
N TYR A 78 12.24 8.63 -9.98
CA TYR A 78 12.91 8.35 -11.25
C TYR A 78 12.22 7.20 -11.95
N MET A 79 11.95 6.11 -11.23
CA MET A 79 11.20 4.99 -11.81
C MET A 79 9.85 5.48 -12.35
N ILE A 80 9.06 6.20 -11.53
CA ILE A 80 7.72 6.66 -11.90
C ILE A 80 7.71 7.54 -13.14
N ARG A 81 8.63 8.52 -13.21
CA ARG A 81 8.63 9.51 -14.27
C ARG A 81 9.23 9.02 -15.58
N ASN A 82 10.02 7.96 -15.54
CA ASN A 82 10.80 7.52 -16.70
C ASN A 82 10.42 6.13 -17.20
N VAL A 83 9.54 5.40 -16.52
CA VAL A 83 9.17 4.04 -16.91
C VAL A 83 8.74 3.95 -18.37
N GLN A 84 7.95 4.91 -18.86
CA GLN A 84 7.45 4.95 -20.24
C GLN A 84 8.56 5.02 -21.29
N ASN A 85 9.76 5.48 -20.89
CA ASN A 85 10.92 5.62 -21.75
C ASN A 85 11.88 4.44 -21.63
N LEU A 86 11.58 3.45 -20.79
CA LEU A 86 12.44 2.28 -20.59
C LEU A 86 12.09 1.17 -21.60
N PRO A 87 13.10 0.51 -22.19
CA PRO A 87 12.87 -0.65 -23.03
C PRO A 87 12.36 -1.83 -22.18
N ASP A 88 11.45 -2.62 -22.74
CA ASP A 88 11.02 -3.93 -22.23
C ASP A 88 10.59 -3.94 -20.75
N ILE A 89 9.63 -3.08 -20.36
CA ILE A 89 9.13 -3.02 -18.99
C ILE A 89 8.50 -4.36 -18.59
N THR A 90 9.12 -5.03 -17.61
CA THR A 90 8.57 -6.24 -17.00
C THR A 90 8.49 -6.09 -15.49
N SER A 91 7.53 -6.79 -14.91
CA SER A 91 7.38 -7.03 -13.47
C SER A 91 8.53 -7.79 -12.83
N GLU A 92 9.28 -8.58 -13.59
CA GLU A 92 10.43 -9.30 -13.07
C GLU A 92 11.41 -8.32 -12.45
N PHE A 93 11.59 -7.14 -13.04
CA PHE A 93 12.45 -6.09 -12.50
C PHE A 93 12.05 -5.60 -11.11
N SER A 94 10.75 -5.61 -10.77
CA SER A 94 10.27 -5.29 -9.43
C SER A 94 10.61 -6.38 -8.40
N ARG A 95 10.89 -7.60 -8.84
CA ARG A 95 11.38 -8.70 -7.99
C ARG A 95 12.91 -8.73 -7.91
N ASP A 96 13.65 -7.76 -8.47
CA ASP A 96 15.11 -7.80 -8.47
C ASP A 96 15.69 -7.58 -7.06
N LYS A 97 16.39 -8.60 -6.54
CA LYS A 97 17.00 -8.55 -5.20
C LYS A 97 17.97 -7.39 -5.01
N ASP A 98 18.67 -6.99 -6.06
CA ASP A 98 19.68 -5.94 -5.98
C ASP A 98 19.02 -4.55 -6.04
N LEU A 99 17.89 -4.43 -6.75
CA LEU A 99 17.02 -3.26 -6.68
C LEU A 99 16.42 -3.10 -5.27
N ILE A 100 15.88 -4.18 -4.70
CA ILE A 100 15.36 -4.19 -3.31
C ILE A 100 16.45 -3.77 -2.32
N SER A 101 17.65 -4.36 -2.44
CA SER A 101 18.78 -4.03 -1.57
C SER A 101 19.25 -2.57 -1.72
N LEU A 102 19.15 -1.99 -2.92
CA LEU A 102 19.41 -0.57 -3.15
C LEU A 102 18.37 0.31 -2.44
N PHE A 103 17.08 -0.02 -2.52
CA PHE A 103 16.02 0.70 -1.83
C PHE A 103 16.16 0.62 -0.30
N ASP A 104 16.43 -0.56 0.24
CA ASP A 104 16.74 -0.76 1.66
C ASP A 104 17.95 0.09 2.10
N SER A 105 19.06 0.04 1.34
CA SER A 105 20.24 0.84 1.66
C SER A 105 19.99 2.35 1.56
N SER A 106 19.13 2.78 0.64
CA SER A 106 18.70 4.18 0.49
C SER A 106 17.92 4.65 1.70
N ALA A 107 16.98 3.82 2.16
CA ALA A 107 16.20 4.10 3.36
C ALA A 107 17.08 4.14 4.62
N GLN A 108 18.04 3.22 4.76
CA GLN A 108 18.99 3.20 5.87
C GLN A 108 19.83 4.48 5.90
N TYR A 109 20.29 4.93 4.73
CA TYR A 109 21.02 6.19 4.61
C TYR A 109 20.16 7.37 5.08
N LEU A 110 18.90 7.46 4.64
CA LEU A 110 17.98 8.54 4.99
C LEU A 110 17.63 8.58 6.48
N ILE A 111 17.36 7.44 7.12
CA ILE A 111 17.11 7.35 8.56
C ILE A 111 18.29 7.91 9.35
N ASN A 112 19.50 7.43 9.08
CA ASN A 112 20.69 7.84 9.83
C ASN A 112 21.01 9.33 9.67
N ARG A 113 20.63 9.93 8.54
CA ARG A 113 20.83 11.36 8.28
C ARG A 113 19.69 12.24 8.80
N SER A 114 18.53 11.68 9.13
CA SER A 114 17.44 12.42 9.77
C SER A 114 17.83 12.86 11.19
N ARG A 115 17.53 14.13 11.52
CA ARG A 115 17.78 14.72 12.85
C ARG A 115 17.04 14.01 13.98
N GLN A 116 15.93 13.33 13.70
CA GLN A 116 15.19 12.58 14.71
C GLN A 116 15.99 11.39 15.28
N TYR A 117 16.86 10.77 14.49
CA TYR A 117 17.60 9.56 14.89
C TYR A 117 18.96 9.86 15.52
N ARG A 118 19.60 10.98 15.18
CA ARG A 118 20.83 11.45 15.83
C ARG A 118 20.64 11.77 17.32
N LEU A 119 19.41 12.04 17.77
CA LEU A 119 19.09 12.39 19.16
C LEU A 119 18.87 11.17 20.09
N ARG A 120 18.83 9.93 19.57
CA ARG A 120 18.49 8.74 20.37
C ARG A 120 19.62 7.73 20.57
N GLY A 121 20.81 7.95 20.01
CA GLY A 121 22.04 7.21 20.38
C GLY A 121 22.00 5.68 20.27
N LYS A 122 21.08 5.09 19.49
CA LYS A 122 20.95 3.63 19.36
C LYS A 122 21.56 3.13 18.04
N ARG A 123 22.22 1.96 18.11
CA ARG A 123 22.59 1.13 16.96
C ARG A 123 21.39 0.96 16.02
N THR A 124 21.60 1.09 14.72
CA THR A 124 20.58 0.78 13.70
C THR A 124 20.26 -0.72 13.69
N GLN A 125 19.12 -1.07 14.28
CA GLN A 125 18.38 -2.31 14.01
C GLN A 125 17.79 -2.27 12.59
N GLN A 126 17.22 -3.37 12.09
CA GLN A 126 16.60 -3.37 10.77
C GLN A 126 15.48 -2.31 10.73
N LEU A 127 15.27 -1.71 9.56
CA LEU A 127 14.40 -0.55 9.39
C LEU A 127 12.93 -0.78 9.79
N SER A 128 12.48 -2.05 9.71
CA SER A 128 11.18 -2.51 10.17
C SER A 128 11.01 -2.46 11.68
N ASP A 129 12.08 -2.56 12.45
CA ASP A 129 12.03 -2.75 13.91
C ASP A 129 11.88 -1.41 14.66
N ILE A 130 11.75 -0.31 13.90
CA ILE A 130 11.78 1.06 14.42
C ILE A 130 10.37 1.68 14.45
N TYR A 131 9.42 1.13 13.70
CA TYR A 131 8.10 1.73 13.52
C TYR A 131 6.97 0.71 13.66
N ASP A 132 6.10 0.97 14.63
CA ASP A 132 4.83 0.25 14.75
C ASP A 132 3.72 0.98 14.01
N TYR A 133 2.71 0.21 13.60
CA TYR A 133 1.48 0.75 13.06
C TYR A 133 0.77 1.62 14.11
N THR A 134 0.25 2.76 13.67
CA THR A 134 -0.71 3.53 14.45
C THR A 134 -2.12 3.02 14.16
N VAL A 135 -2.85 2.66 15.21
CA VAL A 135 -4.19 2.06 15.10
C VAL A 135 -5.22 2.90 15.83
N TRP A 136 -6.23 3.35 15.10
CA TRP A 136 -7.38 4.08 15.62
C TRP A 136 -8.64 3.23 15.51
N LYS A 137 -9.40 3.10 16.58
CA LYS A 137 -10.80 2.71 16.50
C LYS A 137 -11.60 3.90 16.00
N VAL A 138 -12.31 3.70 14.89
CA VAL A 138 -13.18 4.71 14.28
C VAL A 138 -14.57 4.60 14.92
N LYS A 139 -15.06 5.70 15.49
CA LYS A 139 -16.45 5.82 15.96
C LYS A 139 -17.18 6.81 15.06
N PHE A 140 -18.12 6.31 14.27
CA PHE A 140 -19.02 7.14 13.48
C PHE A 140 -19.99 7.88 14.41
N GLN A 141 -20.14 9.19 14.18
CA GLN A 141 -21.02 10.07 14.96
C GLN A 141 -22.34 10.37 14.23
N ASP A 142 -22.35 10.23 12.91
CA ASP A 142 -23.51 10.43 12.04
C ASP A 142 -23.40 9.57 10.76
N ASP A 143 -24.47 9.60 9.96
CA ASP A 143 -24.60 8.94 8.66
C ASP A 143 -23.85 9.65 7.52
N ARG A 144 -23.30 10.84 7.82
CA ARG A 144 -22.52 11.68 6.89
C ARG A 144 -21.01 11.46 7.01
N GLY A 145 -20.58 10.55 7.88
CA GLY A 145 -19.18 10.17 8.04
C GLY A 145 -18.37 11.12 8.92
N SER A 146 -19.01 11.84 9.84
CA SER A 146 -18.31 12.42 10.99
C SER A 146 -17.75 11.30 11.86
N THR A 147 -16.47 11.37 12.19
CA THR A 147 -15.77 10.31 12.92
C THR A 147 -14.98 10.85 14.10
N GLN A 148 -15.02 10.11 15.19
CA GLN A 148 -14.10 10.24 16.31
C GLN A 148 -13.02 9.15 16.22
N MET A 149 -11.75 9.53 16.38
CA MET A 149 -10.63 8.58 16.37
C MET A 149 -10.17 8.28 17.79
N ILE A 150 -10.28 7.01 18.20
CA ILE A 150 -9.94 6.56 19.54
C ILE A 150 -8.71 5.64 19.44
N PRO A 151 -7.58 5.91 20.12
CA PRO A 151 -6.42 5.01 20.07
C PRO A 151 -6.79 3.58 20.47
N ALA A 152 -6.47 2.60 19.62
CA ALA A 152 -6.80 1.20 19.85
C ALA A 152 -5.72 0.52 20.72
N LYS A 153 -5.94 0.51 22.03
CA LYS A 153 -5.03 -0.10 23.02
C LYS A 153 -5.37 -1.54 23.41
N ILE A 154 -6.51 -2.04 22.94
CA ILE A 154 -7.04 -3.36 23.31
C ILE A 154 -7.31 -4.12 22.02
N PRO A 155 -6.87 -5.40 21.91
CA PRO A 155 -7.11 -6.19 20.72
C PRO A 155 -8.61 -6.33 20.43
N ALA A 156 -8.96 -6.35 19.15
CA ALA A 156 -10.34 -6.43 18.73
C ALA A 156 -10.97 -7.76 19.16
N LYS A 157 -12.14 -7.69 19.80
CA LYS A 157 -12.88 -8.91 20.17
C LYS A 157 -13.51 -9.56 18.94
N PRO A 158 -13.47 -10.90 18.80
CA PRO A 158 -14.10 -11.65 17.71
C PRO A 158 -15.62 -11.74 17.92
N THR A 159 -16.28 -10.61 18.12
CA THR A 159 -17.74 -10.53 18.24
C THR A 159 -18.30 -9.68 17.11
N GLY A 160 -19.01 -10.33 16.19
CA GLY A 160 -19.52 -9.71 14.96
C GLY A 160 -18.41 -9.36 13.96
N THR A 161 -18.73 -8.49 13.01
CA THR A 161 -17.80 -8.04 11.96
C THR A 161 -16.90 -6.90 12.46
N ALA A 162 -15.60 -7.05 12.28
CA ALA A 162 -14.61 -5.98 12.43
C ALA A 162 -13.96 -5.69 11.08
N LEU A 163 -13.81 -4.40 10.77
CA LEU A 163 -13.15 -3.93 9.56
C LEU A 163 -11.83 -3.23 9.92
N PHE A 164 -10.72 -3.70 9.34
CA PHE A 164 -9.41 -3.09 9.47
C PHE A 164 -9.03 -2.41 8.15
N VAL A 165 -8.90 -1.08 8.17
CA VAL A 165 -8.57 -0.23 7.02
C VAL A 165 -7.08 0.13 7.07
N PHE A 166 -6.26 -0.52 6.25
CA PHE A 166 -4.86 -0.21 6.06
C PHE A 166 -4.70 0.88 5.01
N ASP A 167 -4.12 2.01 5.42
CA ASP A 167 -3.98 3.21 4.61
C ASP A 167 -2.51 3.62 4.46
N PRO A 168 -2.04 3.94 3.23
CA PRO A 168 -0.66 4.30 2.98
C PRO A 168 -0.33 5.73 3.44
N ASN A 169 -1.34 6.58 3.72
CA ASN A 169 -1.13 7.94 4.19
C ASN A 169 -0.60 7.94 5.62
N ARG A 170 0.50 8.65 5.82
CA ARG A 170 1.12 8.76 7.14
C ARG A 170 0.54 9.94 7.89
N CYS A 171 -0.36 9.67 8.81
CA CYS A 171 -1.00 10.69 9.62
C CYS A 171 -0.25 10.91 10.94
N PRO A 172 -0.07 12.16 11.42
CA PRO A 172 0.35 12.40 12.79
C PRO A 172 -0.56 11.70 13.80
N GLN A 173 0.01 11.32 14.96
CA GLN A 173 -0.75 10.78 16.10
C GLN A 173 -1.61 11.87 16.74
N ASN A 174 -2.59 12.36 15.99
CA ASN A 174 -3.50 13.41 16.34
C ASN A 174 -4.89 13.04 15.82
N GLU A 175 -5.84 12.89 16.74
CA GLU A 175 -7.21 12.46 16.46
C GLU A 175 -7.88 13.29 15.35
N ALA A 176 -7.77 14.62 15.43
CA ALA A 176 -8.42 15.51 14.47
C ALA A 176 -7.81 15.42 13.06
N LEU A 177 -6.51 15.15 12.95
CA LEU A 177 -5.85 14.94 11.67
C LEU A 177 -6.16 13.54 11.12
N ALA A 178 -6.14 12.50 11.96
CA ALA A 178 -6.50 11.15 11.55
C ALA A 178 -7.95 11.08 11.07
N GLY A 179 -8.86 11.73 11.79
CA GLY A 179 -10.27 11.88 11.39
C GLY A 179 -10.41 12.56 10.03
N LYS A 180 -9.62 13.59 9.74
CA LYS A 180 -9.63 14.26 8.44
C LYS A 180 -9.10 13.38 7.31
N VAL A 181 -8.02 12.65 7.54
CA VAL A 181 -7.44 11.73 6.54
C VAL A 181 -8.44 10.62 6.24
N PHE A 182 -8.92 9.91 7.27
CA PHE A 182 -9.92 8.87 7.10
C PHE A 182 -11.19 9.38 6.41
N HIS A 183 -11.69 10.56 6.79
CA HIS A 183 -12.85 11.15 6.13
C HIS A 183 -12.54 11.47 4.66
N HIS A 184 -11.41 12.09 4.38
CA HIS A 184 -10.99 12.42 3.02
C HIS A 184 -10.86 11.18 2.13
N ASP A 185 -10.32 10.09 2.67
CA ASP A 185 -10.01 8.89 1.90
C ASP A 185 -11.19 7.92 1.86
N MET A 186 -11.95 7.75 2.96
CA MET A 186 -12.93 6.67 3.13
C MET A 186 -14.39 7.11 3.29
N GLN A 187 -14.70 8.40 3.52
CA GLN A 187 -16.07 8.84 3.86
C GLN A 187 -17.14 8.32 2.90
N ASP A 188 -16.88 8.35 1.59
CA ASP A 188 -17.88 7.98 0.58
C ASP A 188 -18.20 6.48 0.60
N ALA A 189 -17.21 5.64 0.94
CA ALA A 189 -17.40 4.21 1.18
C ALA A 189 -18.32 3.97 2.39
N PHE A 190 -18.28 4.88 3.36
CA PHE A 190 -19.07 4.85 4.59
C PHE A 190 -20.33 5.74 4.56
N SER A 191 -20.71 6.30 3.41
CA SER A 191 -21.91 7.12 3.30
C SER A 191 -23.16 6.24 3.16
N GLY A 192 -24.19 6.44 4.00
CA GLY A 192 -25.51 5.84 3.80
C GLY A 192 -25.60 4.32 3.99
N SER A 193 -24.67 3.71 4.72
CA SER A 193 -24.77 2.29 5.12
C SER A 193 -24.68 2.13 6.64
N ARG A 194 -24.98 0.93 7.17
CA ARG A 194 -25.07 0.63 8.61
C ARG A 194 -23.69 0.46 9.27
N HIS A 195 -22.78 1.39 9.02
CA HIS A 195 -21.40 1.29 9.47
C HIS A 195 -21.23 1.52 10.98
N GLU A 196 -22.22 2.14 11.61
CA GLU A 196 -22.31 2.30 13.07
C GLU A 196 -22.33 0.96 13.82
N GLU A 197 -22.80 -0.11 13.17
CA GLU A 197 -22.86 -1.46 13.72
C GLU A 197 -21.51 -2.20 13.58
N ILE A 198 -20.58 -1.67 12.77
CA ILE A 198 -19.31 -2.33 12.41
C ILE A 198 -18.16 -1.73 13.21
N LYS A 199 -17.39 -2.60 13.85
CA LYS A 199 -16.16 -2.17 14.54
C LYS A 199 -15.09 -1.86 13.50
N THR A 200 -14.90 -0.59 13.20
CA THR A 200 -13.92 -0.14 12.20
C THR A 200 -12.64 0.36 12.86
N PHE A 201 -11.51 -0.06 12.31
CA PHE A 201 -10.17 0.34 12.71
C PHE A 201 -9.46 0.97 11.53
N PHE A 202 -8.77 2.09 11.75
CA PHE A 202 -7.95 2.79 10.79
C PHE A 202 -6.48 2.61 11.17
N ILE A 203 -5.70 2.04 10.25
CA ILE A 203 -4.34 1.58 10.44
C ILE A 203 -3.45 2.33 9.45
N HIS A 204 -2.41 2.98 9.96
CA HIS A 204 -1.45 3.67 9.12
C HIS A 204 -0.06 3.71 9.77
N MET A 205 0.97 3.92 8.97
CA MET A 205 2.31 4.19 9.48
C MET A 205 2.43 5.61 10.04
N PRO A 206 3.31 5.86 11.04
CA PRO A 206 3.51 7.21 11.60
C PRO A 206 4.20 8.14 10.59
N PRO A 207 4.13 9.48 10.73
CA PRO A 207 4.77 10.43 9.80
C PRO A 207 6.29 10.32 9.75
N SER A 208 6.88 9.77 10.81
CA SER A 208 8.31 9.50 10.87
C SER A 208 8.74 8.32 10.00
N TYR A 209 7.81 7.51 9.48
CA TYR A 209 8.05 6.39 8.57
C TYR A 209 8.40 6.92 7.16
N PRO A 210 9.64 6.74 6.67
CA PRO A 210 10.07 7.21 5.35
C PRO A 210 9.38 6.45 4.20
N GLU A 211 9.11 7.15 3.10
CA GLU A 211 8.48 6.56 1.91
C GLU A 211 9.38 5.53 1.23
N GLU A 212 10.69 5.68 1.38
CA GLU A 212 11.67 4.75 0.82
C GLU A 212 11.62 3.40 1.53
N ILE A 213 11.27 3.38 2.82
CA ILE A 213 10.99 2.12 3.54
C ILE A 213 9.68 1.53 3.05
N ALA A 214 8.64 2.36 2.85
CA ALA A 214 7.36 1.87 2.30
C ALA A 214 7.58 1.18 0.94
N ALA A 215 8.34 1.82 0.04
CA ALA A 215 8.68 1.25 -1.25
C ALA A 215 9.53 -0.02 -1.14
N ALA A 216 10.55 -0.02 -0.26
CA ALA A 216 11.38 -1.20 -0.02
C ALA A 216 10.54 -2.36 0.52
N ASN A 217 9.66 -2.12 1.50
CA ASN A 217 8.79 -3.12 2.09
C ASN A 217 7.84 -3.72 1.05
N VAL A 218 7.21 -2.89 0.21
CA VAL A 218 6.35 -3.38 -0.88
C VAL A 218 7.15 -4.27 -1.83
N LEU A 219 8.32 -3.84 -2.30
CA LEU A 219 9.18 -4.63 -3.19
C LEU A 219 9.64 -5.94 -2.55
N THR A 220 10.00 -5.90 -1.27
CA THR A 220 10.34 -7.09 -0.48
C THR A 220 9.16 -8.04 -0.40
N THR A 221 7.95 -7.57 -0.09
CA THR A 221 6.74 -8.42 -0.03
C THR A 221 6.40 -9.03 -1.38
N ILE A 222 6.60 -8.31 -2.48
CA ILE A 222 6.38 -8.87 -3.83
C ILE A 222 7.34 -10.02 -4.14
N ARG A 223 8.57 -9.92 -3.64
CA ARG A 223 9.60 -10.94 -3.84
C ARG A 223 9.47 -12.11 -2.86
N TYR A 224 9.08 -11.81 -1.62
CA TYR A 224 8.97 -12.75 -0.51
C TYR A 224 7.61 -12.56 0.18
N PRO A 225 6.51 -13.02 -0.45
CA PRO A 225 5.16 -12.77 0.07
C PRO A 225 4.89 -13.50 1.39
N ASP A 226 5.59 -14.60 1.66
CA ASP A 226 5.46 -15.32 2.93
C ASP A 226 6.18 -14.64 4.10
N GLU A 227 7.03 -13.65 3.84
CA GLU A 227 7.77 -12.95 4.88
C GLU A 227 6.95 -11.80 5.49
N TYR A 228 7.17 -11.59 6.79
CA TYR A 228 6.61 -10.49 7.55
C TYR A 228 7.70 -9.85 8.41
N THR A 229 7.43 -8.65 8.91
CA THR A 229 8.35 -7.89 9.75
C THR A 229 7.94 -7.92 11.22
N GLU A 230 8.84 -7.46 12.12
CA GLU A 230 8.54 -7.35 13.55
C GLU A 230 7.35 -6.44 13.84
N ALA A 231 7.17 -5.37 13.05
CA ALA A 231 6.02 -4.46 13.15
C ALA A 231 4.69 -5.18 12.79
N ASP A 232 4.74 -6.08 11.81
CA ASP A 232 3.58 -6.88 11.39
C ASP A 232 3.21 -7.91 12.46
N MET A 233 4.22 -8.54 13.08
CA MET A 233 4.06 -9.45 14.22
C MET A 233 3.50 -8.74 15.45
N THR A 234 4.06 -7.58 15.79
CA THR A 234 3.56 -6.73 16.88
C THR A 234 2.12 -6.32 16.65
N PHE A 235 1.75 -5.94 15.42
CA PHE A 235 0.37 -5.63 15.07
C PHE A 235 -0.56 -6.83 15.26
N ALA A 236 -0.21 -8.00 14.71
CA ALA A 236 -1.01 -9.21 14.83
C ALA A 236 -1.25 -9.57 16.31
N ARG A 237 -0.19 -9.49 17.13
CA ARG A 237 -0.25 -9.70 18.57
C ARG A 237 -1.15 -8.69 19.28
N GLU A 238 -1.00 -7.41 19.01
CA GLU A 238 -1.68 -6.36 19.78
C GLU A 238 -3.11 -6.10 19.33
N GLN A 239 -3.43 -6.36 18.07
CA GLN A 239 -4.72 -6.01 17.47
C GLN A 239 -5.58 -7.24 17.19
N TRP A 240 -4.97 -8.40 16.89
CA TRP A 240 -5.68 -9.61 16.49
C TRP A 240 -5.53 -10.80 17.45
N SER A 241 -4.73 -10.73 18.52
CA SER A 241 -4.57 -11.85 19.47
C SER A 241 -5.88 -12.38 20.06
N ASN A 242 -6.88 -11.52 20.25
CA ASN A 242 -8.21 -11.94 20.72
C ASN A 242 -8.99 -12.81 19.71
N TYR A 243 -8.58 -12.87 18.44
CA TYR A 243 -9.10 -13.86 17.49
C TYR A 243 -8.45 -15.24 17.70
N LEU A 244 -7.22 -15.29 18.20
CA LEU A 244 -6.49 -16.53 18.46
C LEU A 244 -6.90 -17.19 19.78
N GLY A 245 -7.14 -16.41 20.83
CA GLY A 245 -7.41 -16.94 22.15
C GLY A 245 -7.62 -15.87 23.21
N ARG A 246 -7.74 -16.29 24.47
CA ARG A 246 -7.94 -15.42 25.62
C ARG A 246 -6.66 -15.36 26.46
N ASN A 247 -6.30 -14.15 26.87
CA ASN A 247 -5.19 -13.89 27.80
C ASN A 247 -3.86 -14.50 27.32
N LEU A 248 -3.64 -14.52 26.00
CA LEU A 248 -2.40 -15.00 25.41
C LEU A 248 -1.23 -14.11 25.87
N LYS A 249 -0.13 -14.75 26.29
CA LYS A 249 1.14 -14.08 26.63
C LYS A 249 2.23 -14.59 25.71
N TYR A 250 3.16 -13.68 25.40
CA TYR A 250 4.23 -13.89 24.43
C TYR A 250 5.58 -13.69 25.11
N ASN A 251 6.61 -14.44 24.70
CA ASN A 251 8.00 -14.16 25.09
C ASN A 251 8.64 -13.11 24.15
N GLU A 252 9.94 -12.88 24.30
CA GLU A 252 10.71 -11.93 23.48
C GLU A 252 10.84 -12.36 22.01
N ASP A 253 10.73 -13.67 21.74
CA ASP A 253 10.78 -14.26 20.40
C ASP A 253 9.39 -14.37 19.74
N ASN A 254 8.37 -13.71 20.32
CA ASN A 254 6.97 -13.74 19.89
C ASN A 254 6.31 -15.13 19.92
N GLU A 255 6.82 -16.05 20.75
CA GLU A 255 6.20 -17.36 20.99
C GLU A 255 5.10 -17.25 22.06
N ILE A 256 3.97 -17.93 21.84
CA ILE A 256 2.86 -18.01 22.78
C ILE A 256 3.24 -18.96 23.93
N ILE A 257 3.49 -18.41 25.11
CA ILE A 257 3.94 -19.17 26.29
C ILE A 257 2.83 -19.51 27.28
N SER A 258 1.69 -18.81 27.22
CA SER A 258 0.52 -19.09 28.08
C SER A 258 -0.74 -18.42 27.56
N GLY A 259 -1.89 -18.81 28.11
CA GLY A 259 -3.21 -18.32 27.74
C GLY A 259 -4.14 -19.48 27.39
N TYR A 260 -5.31 -19.17 26.84
CA TYR A 260 -6.29 -20.17 26.44
C TYR A 260 -6.63 -20.01 24.97
N ARG A 261 -6.34 -21.03 24.15
CA ARG A 261 -6.85 -21.09 22.79
C ARG A 261 -8.37 -21.37 22.80
N TYR A 262 -9.04 -21.01 21.72
CA TYR A 262 -10.43 -21.40 21.50
C TYR A 262 -10.52 -22.85 21.01
N GLU A 263 -11.71 -23.43 21.09
CA GLU A 263 -12.01 -24.67 20.36
C GLU A 263 -11.88 -24.42 18.84
N ASP A 264 -11.47 -25.43 18.09
CA ASP A 264 -11.11 -25.29 16.68
C ASP A 264 -12.24 -24.66 15.85
N ASN A 265 -13.49 -25.08 16.08
CA ASN A 265 -14.64 -24.52 15.37
C ASN A 265 -14.94 -23.08 15.79
N ASP A 266 -14.75 -22.73 17.06
CA ASP A 266 -14.96 -21.35 17.53
C ASP A 266 -13.91 -20.41 16.92
N PHE A 267 -12.66 -20.86 16.81
CA PHE A 267 -11.60 -20.13 16.11
C PHE A 267 -11.94 -19.94 14.62
N VAL A 268 -12.32 -21.01 13.92
CA VAL A 268 -12.69 -20.96 12.49
C VAL A 268 -13.88 -20.01 12.26
N GLU A 269 -14.90 -20.05 13.13
CA GLU A 269 -16.05 -19.15 13.05
C GLU A 269 -15.68 -17.70 13.37
N ALA A 270 -14.82 -17.46 14.36
CA ALA A 270 -14.35 -16.12 14.72
C ALA A 270 -13.69 -15.40 13.54
N MET A 271 -12.93 -16.13 12.71
CA MET A 271 -12.24 -15.53 11.55
C MET A 271 -13.18 -15.00 10.47
N LYS A 272 -14.45 -15.47 10.39
CA LYS A 272 -15.44 -14.92 9.45
C LYS A 272 -15.72 -13.44 9.70
N GLY A 273 -15.58 -12.99 10.94
CA GLY A 273 -15.77 -11.60 11.34
C GLY A 273 -14.60 -10.68 10.98
N LEU A 274 -13.44 -11.22 10.61
CA LEU A 274 -12.25 -10.42 10.29
C LEU A 274 -12.29 -9.98 8.83
N LYS A 275 -12.61 -8.69 8.61
CA LYS A 275 -12.62 -8.05 7.29
C LYS A 275 -11.51 -7.02 7.21
N ILE A 276 -10.79 -7.00 6.10
CA ILE A 276 -9.65 -6.11 5.91
C ILE A 276 -9.83 -5.37 4.59
N PHE A 277 -9.55 -4.07 4.61
CA PHE A 277 -9.43 -3.25 3.41
C PHE A 277 -8.01 -2.69 3.34
N GLY A 278 -7.27 -3.04 2.29
CA GLY A 278 -5.95 -2.52 2.00
C GLY A 278 -5.99 -1.51 0.86
N TYR A 279 -5.57 -0.27 1.12
CA TYR A 279 -5.54 0.77 0.10
C TYR A 279 -4.15 0.90 -0.54
N CYS A 280 -4.07 0.69 -1.86
CA CYS A 280 -2.82 0.79 -2.62
C CYS A 280 -1.70 -0.05 -1.99
N ALA A 281 -0.51 0.54 -1.78
CA ALA A 281 0.64 -0.09 -1.16
C ALA A 281 0.35 -0.71 0.22
N ALA A 282 -0.63 -0.17 0.98
CA ALA A 282 -0.97 -0.68 2.30
C ALA A 282 -1.71 -2.04 2.25
N ALA A 283 -2.11 -2.52 1.08
CA ALA A 283 -2.52 -3.91 0.92
C ALA A 283 -1.35 -4.90 1.11
N ALA A 284 -0.11 -4.50 0.83
CA ALA A 284 1.07 -5.31 1.15
C ALA A 284 1.30 -5.38 2.67
N ASP A 285 1.04 -4.29 3.38
CA ASP A 285 1.09 -4.24 4.85
C ASP A 285 0.06 -5.19 5.46
N ALA A 286 -1.19 -5.11 4.99
CA ALA A 286 -2.26 -6.02 5.40
C ALA A 286 -1.90 -7.50 5.16
N HIS A 287 -1.30 -7.80 4.01
CA HIS A 287 -0.83 -9.15 3.65
C HIS A 287 0.20 -9.68 4.65
N ARG A 288 1.26 -8.89 4.95
CA ARG A 288 2.28 -9.31 5.92
C ARG A 288 1.71 -9.49 7.32
N CYS A 289 0.80 -8.63 7.77
CA CYS A 289 0.10 -8.82 9.04
C CYS A 289 -0.69 -10.13 9.08
N LEU A 290 -1.30 -10.56 7.97
CA LEU A 290 -1.98 -11.85 7.88
C LEU A 290 -1.02 -13.04 7.95
N LYS A 291 0.17 -12.92 7.34
CA LYS A 291 1.23 -13.94 7.44
C LYS A 291 1.76 -14.05 8.87
N ALA A 292 1.98 -12.92 9.54
CA ALA A 292 2.37 -12.89 10.95
C ALA A 292 1.27 -13.50 11.85
N PHE A 293 0.00 -13.19 11.59
CA PHE A 293 -1.12 -13.78 12.32
C PHE A 293 -1.23 -15.30 12.12
N LYS A 294 -1.05 -15.77 10.87
CA LYS A 294 -1.03 -17.21 10.55
C LYS A 294 0.10 -17.90 11.32
N ASN A 295 1.29 -17.31 11.36
CA ASN A 295 2.41 -17.84 12.15
C ASN A 295 2.05 -17.97 13.64
N LEU A 296 1.44 -16.96 14.24
CA LEU A 296 0.96 -17.05 15.63
C LEU A 296 -0.11 -18.13 15.82
N ALA A 297 -1.01 -18.31 14.86
CA ALA A 297 -2.04 -19.34 14.92
C ALA A 297 -1.46 -20.76 14.88
N GLU A 298 -0.47 -21.00 14.01
CA GLU A 298 0.18 -22.31 13.84
C GLU A 298 1.00 -22.75 15.07
N GLN A 299 1.31 -21.84 16.00
CA GLN A 299 1.94 -22.20 17.27
C GLN A 299 1.00 -22.96 18.21
N ILE A 300 -0.33 -22.78 18.08
CA ILE A 300 -1.32 -23.28 19.05
C ILE A 300 -2.50 -24.03 18.42
N TYR A 301 -2.60 -24.06 17.09
CA TYR A 301 -3.59 -24.82 16.32
C TYR A 301 -2.89 -25.68 15.27
N GLU A 302 -3.49 -26.82 14.94
CA GLU A 302 -3.02 -27.66 13.84
C GLU A 302 -3.11 -26.92 12.49
N PRO A 303 -2.15 -27.13 11.56
CA PRO A 303 -2.10 -26.43 10.27
C PRO A 303 -3.39 -26.50 9.46
N GLU A 304 -4.11 -27.63 9.48
CA GLU A 304 -5.38 -27.80 8.77
C GLU A 304 -6.48 -26.91 9.34
N VAL A 305 -6.49 -26.70 10.67
CA VAL A 305 -7.44 -25.81 11.35
C VAL A 305 -7.12 -24.36 10.99
N VAL A 306 -5.84 -23.99 11.02
CA VAL A 306 -5.40 -22.64 10.63
C VAL A 306 -5.75 -22.35 9.18
N SER A 307 -5.48 -23.27 8.25
CA SER A 307 -5.82 -23.11 6.84
C SER A 307 -7.32 -22.87 6.63
N ARG A 308 -8.18 -23.65 7.30
CA ARG A 308 -9.64 -23.47 7.28
C ARG A 308 -10.07 -22.12 7.87
N ALA A 309 -9.45 -21.70 8.97
CA ALA A 309 -9.76 -20.44 9.64
C ALA A 309 -9.33 -19.23 8.78
N MET A 310 -8.12 -19.26 8.23
CA MET A 310 -7.59 -18.19 7.37
C MET A 310 -8.44 -18.00 6.11
N LYS A 311 -8.98 -19.07 5.53
CA LYS A 311 -9.89 -19.00 4.37
C LYS A 311 -11.19 -18.23 4.64
N ASN A 312 -11.58 -18.05 5.90
CA ASN A 312 -12.74 -17.24 6.28
C ASN A 312 -12.43 -15.73 6.38
N VAL A 313 -11.14 -15.35 6.38
CA VAL A 313 -10.71 -13.95 6.39
C VAL A 313 -10.88 -13.35 5.01
N THR A 314 -11.44 -12.14 4.93
CA THR A 314 -11.62 -11.44 3.65
C THR A 314 -10.69 -10.22 3.57
N LEU A 315 -9.81 -10.20 2.57
CA LEU A 315 -9.01 -9.03 2.20
C LEU A 315 -9.59 -8.39 0.93
N MET A 316 -10.10 -7.18 1.06
CA MET A 316 -10.43 -6.30 -0.06
C MET A 316 -9.22 -5.41 -0.34
N ALA A 317 -8.68 -5.45 -1.55
CA ALA A 317 -7.51 -4.64 -1.91
C ALA A 317 -7.85 -3.72 -3.09
N TYR A 318 -7.37 -2.49 -3.01
CA TYR A 318 -7.52 -1.51 -4.07
C TYR A 318 -6.16 -1.18 -4.67
N ALA A 319 -6.02 -1.25 -6.00
CA ALA A 319 -4.80 -0.91 -6.74
C ALA A 319 -3.55 -1.73 -6.36
N LEU A 320 -3.73 -2.88 -5.70
CA LEU A 320 -2.72 -3.91 -5.52
C LEU A 320 -3.38 -5.26 -5.79
N MET A 321 -2.74 -6.11 -6.57
CA MET A 321 -3.23 -7.45 -6.93
C MET A 321 -2.82 -8.50 -5.90
N PRO A 322 -3.25 -9.78 -6.05
CA PRO A 322 -2.69 -10.86 -5.25
C PRO A 322 -1.17 -10.87 -5.33
N LEU A 323 -0.55 -10.97 -4.15
CA LEU A 323 0.90 -11.11 -3.97
C LEU A 323 1.34 -12.58 -4.01
N GLU A 324 0.39 -13.51 -4.15
CA GLU A 324 0.62 -14.94 -4.25
C GLU A 324 -0.37 -15.54 -5.26
N GLU A 325 0.00 -16.66 -5.89
CA GLU A 325 -0.93 -17.43 -6.72
C GLU A 325 -2.03 -18.09 -5.87
N LYS A 326 -1.69 -18.52 -4.66
CA LYS A 326 -2.59 -19.16 -3.70
C LYS A 326 -2.46 -18.48 -2.35
N THR A 327 -3.34 -17.53 -2.09
CA THR A 327 -3.40 -16.86 -0.79
C THR A 327 -4.01 -17.78 0.26
N ASP A 328 -3.68 -17.55 1.54
CA ASP A 328 -4.25 -18.29 2.68
C ASP A 328 -5.68 -17.82 3.04
N TYR A 329 -6.10 -16.69 2.49
CA TYR A 329 -7.35 -16.01 2.79
C TYR A 329 -8.24 -15.90 1.53
N GLN A 330 -9.38 -15.22 1.64
CA GLN A 330 -10.21 -14.85 0.49
C GLN A 330 -9.89 -13.41 0.07
N GLY A 331 -9.40 -13.23 -1.15
CA GLY A 331 -9.05 -11.94 -1.71
C GLY A 331 -10.08 -11.39 -2.69
N ILE A 332 -10.32 -10.08 -2.63
CA ILE A 332 -11.13 -9.33 -3.59
C ILE A 332 -10.34 -8.09 -4.04
N TYR A 333 -9.95 -8.04 -5.30
CA TYR A 333 -8.96 -7.09 -5.80
C TYR A 333 -9.57 -6.15 -6.84
N PHE A 334 -9.53 -4.85 -6.59
CA PHE A 334 -10.05 -3.82 -7.49
C PHE A 334 -8.90 -3.19 -8.27
N MET A 335 -8.98 -3.21 -9.61
CA MET A 335 -7.98 -2.59 -10.47
C MET A 335 -8.58 -1.92 -11.72
N SER A 336 -7.80 -1.04 -12.35
CA SER A 336 -8.10 -0.43 -13.63
C SER A 336 -7.79 -1.40 -14.79
N ASN A 337 -8.48 -1.21 -15.91
CA ASN A 337 -8.26 -1.94 -17.17
C ASN A 337 -6.96 -1.57 -17.89
N ASP A 338 -6.22 -0.57 -17.38
CA ASP A 338 -4.92 -0.15 -17.91
C ASP A 338 -3.80 -1.13 -17.58
N ILE A 339 -4.15 -2.24 -16.94
CA ILE A 339 -3.29 -3.42 -16.74
C ILE A 339 -2.50 -3.84 -18.00
N ASN A 340 -3.04 -3.54 -19.19
CA ASN A 340 -2.43 -3.83 -20.50
C ASN A 340 -1.92 -2.58 -21.24
N ASP A 341 -2.06 -1.37 -20.68
CA ASP A 341 -1.49 -0.17 -21.25
C ASP A 341 -0.03 -0.02 -20.78
N LEU A 342 0.87 -0.50 -21.63
CA LEU A 342 2.32 -0.35 -21.47
C LEU A 342 2.77 1.12 -21.33
N SER A 343 1.90 2.08 -21.67
CA SER A 343 2.15 3.52 -21.55
C SER A 343 1.73 4.11 -20.21
N ASN A 344 1.06 3.38 -19.31
CA ASN A 344 0.64 3.95 -18.03
C ASN A 344 1.82 4.03 -17.01
N PRO A 345 2.15 5.22 -16.50
CA PRO A 345 3.28 5.46 -15.61
C PRO A 345 3.01 5.06 -14.15
N GLU A 346 1.88 4.45 -13.81
CA GLU A 346 1.62 3.86 -12.49
C GLU A 346 1.98 2.36 -12.44
N HIS A 347 2.29 1.73 -13.59
CA HIS A 347 2.72 0.32 -13.72
C HIS A 347 4.20 0.09 -13.35
N VAL A 348 4.86 1.11 -12.84
CA VAL A 348 6.32 1.22 -12.68
C VAL A 348 6.90 0.13 -11.80
N MET A 349 6.15 -0.20 -10.76
CA MET A 349 6.33 -1.41 -10.02
C MET A 349 5.11 -2.21 -10.43
N MET A 350 5.24 -3.14 -11.37
CA MET A 350 4.19 -4.14 -11.55
C MET A 350 4.21 -4.96 -10.27
N THR A 351 3.58 -4.43 -9.22
CA THR A 351 3.63 -4.88 -7.83
C THR A 351 2.87 -6.19 -7.63
N ASN A 352 2.61 -6.89 -8.72
CA ASN A 352 1.47 -7.74 -8.92
C ASN A 352 1.96 -8.94 -9.73
N PHE A 353 1.47 -10.15 -9.40
CA PHE A 353 1.81 -11.38 -10.10
C PHE A 353 1.36 -11.33 -11.58
N PRO A 354 2.29 -11.23 -12.56
CA PRO A 354 1.97 -11.05 -13.98
C PRO A 354 1.25 -12.24 -14.58
N GLU A 355 1.43 -13.42 -14.01
CA GLU A 355 0.81 -14.66 -14.48
C GLU A 355 -0.72 -14.63 -14.32
N LEU A 356 -1.23 -13.73 -13.46
CA LEU A 356 -2.67 -13.47 -13.30
C LEU A 356 -3.22 -12.53 -14.39
N TYR A 357 -2.38 -11.71 -15.02
CA TYR A 357 -2.80 -10.67 -15.97
C TYR A 357 -3.37 -11.27 -17.27
N PRO A 358 -2.80 -12.35 -17.86
CA PRO A 358 -3.39 -13.04 -19.01
C PRO A 358 -4.80 -13.60 -18.78
N GLN A 359 -5.20 -13.81 -17.51
CA GLN A 359 -6.54 -14.26 -17.13
C GLN A 359 -7.54 -13.07 -17.20
N ILE A 360 -7.05 -11.87 -16.93
CA ILE A 360 -7.80 -10.60 -16.99
C ILE A 360 -7.78 -10.06 -18.43
N ARG A 361 -8.44 -10.77 -19.35
CA ARG A 361 -8.57 -10.30 -20.75
C ARG A 361 -9.67 -9.26 -20.85
N ILE A 362 -9.31 -7.98 -20.87
CA ILE A 362 -10.23 -6.89 -21.15
C ILE A 362 -9.72 -6.13 -22.36
N SER A 363 -10.39 -6.32 -23.48
CA SER A 363 -10.18 -5.53 -24.68
C SER A 363 -10.93 -4.20 -24.57
N LYS A 364 -10.51 -3.21 -25.37
CA LYS A 364 -11.27 -1.97 -25.56
C LYS A 364 -12.71 -2.23 -26.04
N ALA A 365 -12.95 -3.34 -26.73
CA ALA A 365 -14.28 -3.77 -27.17
C ALA A 365 -15.14 -4.30 -26.00
N ASP A 366 -14.55 -5.03 -25.05
CA ASP A 366 -15.27 -5.52 -23.85
C ASP A 366 -15.81 -4.36 -22.99
N LEU A 367 -15.13 -3.21 -23.01
CA LEU A 367 -15.49 -2.02 -22.24
C LEU A 367 -16.44 -1.07 -22.96
N GLN A 368 -16.75 -1.33 -24.23
CA GLN A 368 -17.84 -0.63 -24.93
C GLN A 368 -19.22 -1.19 -24.54
N ILE A 369 -19.26 -2.38 -23.94
CA ILE A 369 -20.48 -3.11 -23.60
C ILE A 369 -20.68 -3.37 -22.09
N ALA A 370 -19.67 -3.09 -21.27
CA ALA A 370 -19.68 -3.40 -19.84
C ALA A 370 -18.89 -2.41 -18.98
N ASP A 371 -19.42 -2.13 -17.80
CA ASP A 371 -18.83 -1.19 -16.84
C ASP A 371 -17.73 -1.83 -15.97
N SER A 372 -17.65 -3.15 -15.89
CA SER A 372 -16.59 -3.89 -15.17
C SER A 372 -16.60 -5.36 -15.57
N LYS A 373 -15.46 -6.04 -15.43
CA LYS A 373 -15.32 -7.49 -15.59
C LYS A 373 -14.80 -8.10 -14.28
N ILE A 374 -15.40 -9.22 -13.88
CA ILE A 374 -14.95 -10.02 -12.74
C ILE A 374 -14.27 -11.28 -13.26
N THR A 375 -13.16 -11.66 -12.64
CA THR A 375 -12.47 -12.93 -12.90
C THR A 375 -12.25 -13.61 -11.57
N GLU A 376 -12.67 -14.88 -11.46
CA GLU A 376 -12.33 -15.74 -10.34
C GLU A 376 -11.00 -16.45 -10.67
N THR A 377 -10.05 -16.42 -9.73
CA THR A 377 -8.76 -17.10 -9.89
C THR A 377 -8.88 -18.58 -9.51
N ALA A 378 -7.86 -19.37 -9.85
CA ALA A 378 -7.76 -20.75 -9.39
C ALA A 378 -7.71 -20.90 -7.85
N ALA A 379 -7.39 -19.83 -7.11
CA ALA A 379 -7.38 -19.80 -5.65
C ALA A 379 -8.75 -19.46 -5.03
N GLY A 380 -9.77 -19.17 -5.86
CA GLY A 380 -11.09 -18.70 -5.40
C GLY A 380 -11.12 -17.20 -5.04
N ASP A 381 -10.08 -16.46 -5.43
CA ASP A 381 -10.02 -15.00 -5.26
C ASP A 381 -10.75 -14.31 -6.41
N PHE A 382 -11.27 -13.11 -6.16
CA PHE A 382 -11.95 -12.32 -7.18
C PHE A 382 -11.12 -11.11 -7.60
N ILE A 383 -10.91 -10.96 -8.90
CA ILE A 383 -10.31 -9.77 -9.49
C ILE A 383 -11.41 -9.01 -10.24
N ILE A 384 -11.58 -7.76 -9.88
CA ILE A 384 -12.58 -6.84 -10.44
C ILE A 384 -11.82 -5.77 -11.19
N VAL A 385 -12.00 -5.75 -12.50
CA VAL A 385 -11.33 -4.78 -13.36
C VAL A 385 -12.34 -3.91 -14.06
N SER A 386 -12.08 -2.61 -14.02
CA SER A 386 -13.02 -1.60 -14.48
C SER A 386 -12.39 -0.65 -15.52
N PRO A 387 -13.16 -0.12 -16.47
CA PRO A 387 -12.69 0.86 -17.43
C PRO A 387 -12.25 2.14 -16.72
N MET A 388 -11.18 2.69 -17.27
CA MET A 388 -10.78 4.06 -17.10
C MET A 388 -11.79 5.01 -17.78
N PRO A 389 -12.08 6.17 -17.18
CA PRO A 389 -12.85 7.20 -17.88
C PRO A 389 -12.08 7.64 -19.13
N GLU A 390 -12.78 7.76 -20.26
CA GLU A 390 -12.20 8.15 -21.56
C GLU A 390 -11.52 9.53 -21.55
N SER A 391 -11.79 10.35 -20.53
CA SER A 391 -11.18 11.66 -20.32
C SER A 391 -10.83 11.86 -18.86
N SER A 392 -9.64 12.43 -18.62
CA SER A 392 -9.25 12.94 -17.31
C SER A 392 -10.08 14.15 -16.88
N ILE A 393 -10.86 14.75 -17.78
CA ILE A 393 -11.72 15.90 -17.52
C ILE A 393 -13.03 15.42 -16.93
N GLN A 394 -13.24 15.72 -15.65
CA GLN A 394 -14.46 15.41 -14.90
C GLN A 394 -15.12 16.67 -14.38
N MET A 395 -16.40 16.62 -14.06
CA MET A 395 -17.03 17.69 -13.28
C MET A 395 -16.70 17.54 -11.79
N ASP A 396 -16.24 18.61 -11.15
CA ASP A 396 -16.13 18.68 -9.69
C ASP A 396 -17.52 18.80 -9.02
N LYS A 397 -17.53 18.79 -7.69
CA LYS A 397 -18.75 18.97 -6.87
C LYS A 397 -19.49 20.30 -7.09
N ASN A 398 -18.87 21.26 -7.79
CA ASN A 398 -19.43 22.56 -8.13
C ASN A 398 -19.80 22.65 -9.63
N GLY A 399 -19.77 21.53 -10.36
CA GLY A 399 -20.06 21.50 -11.80
C GLY A 399 -18.97 22.12 -12.67
N ARG A 400 -17.72 22.21 -12.20
CA ARG A 400 -16.59 22.71 -13.00
C ARG A 400 -15.86 21.57 -13.67
N LEU A 401 -15.58 21.70 -14.96
CA LEU A 401 -14.68 20.79 -15.67
C LEU A 401 -13.26 20.93 -15.09
N VAL A 402 -12.77 19.86 -14.47
CA VAL A 402 -11.42 19.72 -13.92
C VAL A 402 -10.74 18.56 -14.61
N ASP A 403 -9.61 18.85 -15.24
CA ASP A 403 -8.66 17.83 -15.68
C ASP A 403 -7.99 17.23 -14.45
N LYS A 404 -8.47 16.08 -13.98
CA LYS A 404 -7.98 15.36 -12.80
C LYS A 404 -6.51 14.99 -12.91
N LEU A 405 -6.01 14.80 -14.13
CA LEU A 405 -4.59 14.60 -14.37
C LEU A 405 -3.81 15.89 -14.23
N LYS A 406 -4.37 17.09 -14.47
CA LYS A 406 -3.66 18.40 -14.39
C LYS A 406 -4.00 19.27 -13.18
N ASP A 407 -4.99 18.90 -12.38
CA ASP A 407 -5.34 19.64 -11.18
C ASP A 407 -4.11 19.69 -10.26
N LYS A 408 -3.58 20.90 -10.05
CA LYS A 408 -2.40 21.14 -9.22
C LYS A 408 -2.65 20.79 -7.74
N ASN A 409 -3.91 20.56 -7.38
CA ASN A 409 -4.35 20.11 -6.07
C ASN A 409 -4.59 18.59 -5.98
N SER A 410 -4.56 17.86 -7.12
CA SER A 410 -4.55 16.39 -7.21
C SER A 410 -3.14 15.84 -7.52
N ARG A 411 -2.30 16.64 -8.18
CA ARG A 411 -0.87 16.37 -8.31
C ARG A 411 -0.17 16.69 -6.98
N PRO A 412 0.71 15.82 -6.49
CA PRO A 412 1.45 16.04 -5.26
C PRO A 412 2.14 17.40 -5.33
N ALA A 413 1.77 18.30 -4.42
CA ALA A 413 2.61 19.44 -4.11
C ALA A 413 3.91 18.84 -3.59
N ARG A 414 4.97 18.88 -4.41
CA ARG A 414 6.34 18.45 -4.10
C ARG A 414 6.55 18.42 -2.59
N LEU A 415 6.62 17.22 -2.00
CA LEU A 415 7.38 17.01 -0.78
C LEU A 415 8.85 17.31 -1.14
N THR A 416 9.18 18.60 -1.22
CA THR A 416 10.51 19.02 -0.86
C THR A 416 10.69 18.54 0.57
N LEU A 417 11.55 17.54 0.76
CA LEU A 417 12.33 17.42 2.00
C LEU A 417 12.63 18.85 2.46
N ASP A 418 12.09 19.24 3.61
CA ASP A 418 12.34 20.56 4.18
C ASP A 418 13.81 20.58 4.60
N MET A 419 14.66 20.94 3.64
CA MET A 419 16.12 20.97 3.79
C MET A 419 16.59 22.30 4.39
N SER A 420 15.73 22.96 5.16
CA SER A 420 16.08 24.13 5.96
C SER A 420 16.07 23.79 7.44
N LEU A 421 17.25 23.47 7.97
CA LEU A 421 17.56 23.80 9.37
C LEU A 421 17.47 25.34 9.49
N PRO A 422 17.07 26.02 10.60
CA PRO A 422 16.67 25.63 11.95
C PRO A 422 15.27 26.17 12.40
N ALA A 423 14.72 25.66 13.51
CA ALA A 423 13.45 26.07 14.16
C ALA A 423 12.17 25.78 13.33
N ALA A 424 11.56 24.58 13.42
CA ALA A 424 10.77 24.11 14.56
C ALA A 424 9.86 25.15 15.27
N LYS A 425 9.63 26.34 14.71
CA LYS A 425 8.66 27.32 15.24
C LYS A 425 7.59 27.77 14.25
N SER A 426 7.77 27.59 12.93
CA SER A 426 6.72 27.89 11.94
C SER A 426 5.89 26.68 11.50
N ALA A 427 6.32 25.46 11.84
CA ALA A 427 5.53 24.23 11.66
C ALA A 427 4.36 24.10 12.66
N ALA A 428 4.20 25.07 13.57
CA ALA A 428 3.14 25.13 14.57
C ALA A 428 1.86 25.83 14.10
N ASN A 429 1.61 25.95 12.79
CA ASN A 429 0.27 26.27 12.31
C ASN A 429 -0.38 25.03 11.64
N PRO A 430 -0.94 24.10 12.45
CA PRO A 430 -1.62 22.90 11.96
C PRO A 430 -2.87 23.18 11.12
N ARG A 431 -3.20 24.46 10.84
CA ARG A 431 -4.34 24.88 10.02
C ARG A 431 -4.04 25.08 8.53
N LYS A 432 -2.78 25.04 8.05
CA LYS A 432 -2.47 25.53 6.67
C LYS A 432 -1.49 24.75 5.79
N LYS A 433 -1.10 23.51 6.09
CA LYS A 433 -0.42 22.66 5.08
C LYS A 433 -1.22 21.39 4.86
N GLU A 434 -1.85 21.35 3.70
CA GLU A 434 -2.67 20.24 3.24
C GLU A 434 -1.77 19.02 3.01
N TRP A 435 -2.02 17.97 3.79
CA TRP A 435 -1.48 16.64 3.59
C TRP A 435 -2.19 16.05 2.37
N ARG A 436 -1.61 16.19 1.18
CA ARG A 436 -2.19 15.72 -0.08
C ARG A 436 -1.19 14.84 -0.82
N ASP A 437 -0.97 13.64 -0.29
CA ASP A 437 -0.27 12.56 -0.98
C ASP A 437 -1.16 11.30 -1.11
N GLY A 438 -2.48 11.47 -1.09
CA GLY A 438 -3.45 10.36 -1.20
C GLY A 438 -4.19 10.34 -2.53
N HIS A 439 -4.23 9.17 -3.17
CA HIS A 439 -5.31 8.81 -4.09
C HIS A 439 -6.65 8.93 -3.34
N ARG A 440 -7.74 9.40 -3.99
CA ARG A 440 -9.06 9.58 -3.36
C ARG A 440 -10.03 8.48 -3.76
N LEU A 441 -10.77 7.91 -2.81
CA LEU A 441 -11.92 7.05 -3.14
C LEU A 441 -13.17 7.86 -3.54
N GLN A 442 -13.20 9.19 -3.30
CA GLN A 442 -14.32 10.03 -3.73
C GLN A 442 -14.51 10.01 -5.25
N ASN A 443 -15.67 9.56 -5.72
CA ASN A 443 -16.01 9.33 -7.14
C ASN A 443 -15.01 8.43 -7.90
N SER A 444 -14.24 7.61 -7.18
CA SER A 444 -13.03 6.93 -7.65
C SER A 444 -12.09 7.90 -8.39
N THR A 445 -11.34 8.71 -7.65
CA THR A 445 -10.40 9.70 -8.23
C THR A 445 -8.96 9.47 -7.79
N SER A 446 -8.58 8.20 -7.64
CA SER A 446 -7.28 7.83 -8.23
C SER A 446 -7.38 8.10 -9.73
N ALA A 447 -6.26 8.37 -10.41
CA ALA A 447 -6.26 8.44 -11.86
C ALA A 447 -6.66 7.11 -12.54
N ASN A 448 -7.18 6.11 -11.79
CA ASN A 448 -7.31 4.73 -12.21
C ASN A 448 -8.75 4.16 -12.19
N LEU A 449 -9.77 4.90 -11.78
CA LEU A 449 -11.14 4.36 -11.84
C LEU A 449 -12.15 5.46 -12.21
N GLY A 450 -13.20 5.12 -12.96
CA GLY A 450 -14.30 6.03 -13.30
C GLY A 450 -15.48 5.93 -12.32
N SER A 451 -16.40 6.90 -12.37
CA SER A 451 -17.55 7.01 -11.43
C SER A 451 -18.42 5.76 -11.26
N VAL A 452 -18.43 4.84 -12.21
CA VAL A 452 -19.17 3.56 -12.11
C VAL A 452 -18.50 2.58 -11.14
N ASN A 453 -17.19 2.71 -10.96
CA ASN A 453 -16.35 1.82 -10.16
C ASN A 453 -16.57 2.07 -8.66
N HIS A 454 -16.98 3.29 -8.29
CA HIS A 454 -17.42 3.61 -6.94
C HIS A 454 -18.66 2.81 -6.51
N ILE A 455 -19.61 2.57 -7.43
CA ILE A 455 -20.83 1.80 -7.13
C ILE A 455 -20.47 0.33 -6.92
N MET A 456 -19.64 -0.24 -7.80
CA MET A 456 -19.21 -1.64 -7.68
C MET A 456 -18.41 -1.86 -6.39
N PHE A 457 -17.44 -0.99 -6.14
CA PHE A 457 -16.67 -0.97 -4.91
C PHE A 457 -17.58 -0.93 -3.68
N LYS A 458 -18.52 0.02 -3.63
CA LYS A 458 -19.45 0.16 -2.51
C LYS A 458 -20.39 -1.05 -2.35
N THR A 459 -20.88 -1.62 -3.44
CA THR A 459 -21.71 -2.83 -3.41
C THR A 459 -20.95 -4.00 -2.80
N VAL A 460 -19.76 -4.29 -3.31
CA VAL A 460 -18.92 -5.39 -2.80
C VAL A 460 -18.55 -5.14 -1.36
N PHE A 461 -18.07 -3.93 -1.04
CA PHE A 461 -17.71 -3.54 0.32
C PHE A 461 -18.87 -3.75 1.29
N ASN A 462 -20.07 -3.25 0.98
CA ASN A 462 -21.25 -3.43 1.82
C ASN A 462 -21.70 -4.89 1.92
N ASN A 463 -21.60 -5.67 0.85
CA ASN A 463 -21.98 -7.08 0.86
C ASN A 463 -21.01 -7.93 1.69
N VAL A 464 -19.70 -7.68 1.58
CA VAL A 464 -18.68 -8.33 2.41
C VAL A 464 -18.90 -8.01 3.88
N LEU A 465 -19.19 -6.75 4.20
CA LEU A 465 -19.49 -6.32 5.56
C LEU A 465 -20.80 -6.92 6.10
N ALA A 466 -21.77 -7.19 5.23
CA ALA A 466 -22.99 -7.93 5.54
C ALA A 466 -22.78 -9.46 5.65
N GLY A 467 -21.55 -9.96 5.50
CA GLY A 467 -21.20 -11.37 5.64
C GLY A 467 -21.44 -12.21 4.39
N LYS A 468 -21.71 -11.61 3.23
CA LYS A 468 -21.82 -12.35 1.97
C LYS A 468 -20.44 -12.84 1.51
N THR A 469 -20.43 -13.98 0.83
CA THR A 469 -19.22 -14.65 0.32
C THR A 469 -19.46 -15.17 -1.10
N GLY A 470 -18.41 -15.68 -1.75
CA GLY A 470 -18.49 -16.19 -3.13
C GLY A 470 -19.07 -15.17 -4.12
N ALA A 471 -19.83 -15.64 -5.10
CA ALA A 471 -20.48 -14.78 -6.11
C ALA A 471 -21.55 -13.84 -5.52
N ASP A 472 -22.09 -14.13 -4.33
CA ASP A 472 -23.15 -13.32 -3.71
C ASP A 472 -22.65 -11.92 -3.29
N ILE A 473 -21.33 -11.72 -3.19
CA ILE A 473 -20.72 -10.41 -2.92
C ILE A 473 -21.02 -9.39 -4.02
N PHE A 474 -21.35 -9.83 -5.23
CA PHE A 474 -21.68 -8.98 -6.36
C PHE A 474 -23.19 -8.69 -6.47
N GLY A 475 -24.02 -9.40 -5.69
CA GLY A 475 -25.48 -9.31 -5.74
C GLY A 475 -26.09 -9.78 -7.08
N LYS A 476 -27.38 -9.47 -7.29
CA LYS A 476 -28.11 -9.82 -8.53
C LYS A 476 -27.54 -9.19 -9.82
N ALA A 477 -26.56 -8.29 -9.68
CA ALA A 477 -25.87 -7.64 -10.79
C ALA A 477 -24.99 -8.60 -11.59
N ALA A 478 -24.54 -9.72 -11.01
CA ALA A 478 -23.61 -10.65 -11.63
C ALA A 478 -24.21 -11.98 -12.10
N THR A 479 -25.48 -12.31 -11.84
CA THR A 479 -25.92 -13.73 -11.86
C THR A 479 -26.35 -14.28 -13.23
N GLY A 480 -25.66 -13.95 -14.33
CA GLY A 480 -26.14 -14.27 -15.69
C GLY A 480 -25.24 -15.03 -16.67
N ASN A 481 -23.91 -15.12 -16.49
CA ASN A 481 -23.02 -15.67 -17.54
C ASN A 481 -21.67 -16.19 -16.99
N PRO A 482 -21.16 -17.39 -17.34
CA PRO A 482 -19.96 -18.02 -16.74
C PRO A 482 -18.64 -17.23 -16.78
N ASN A 483 -18.57 -16.09 -17.47
CA ASN A 483 -17.49 -15.11 -17.45
C ASN A 483 -18.06 -13.77 -17.00
N TYR A 484 -18.30 -13.56 -15.70
CA TYR A 484 -19.24 -12.55 -15.22
C TYR A 484 -18.87 -11.08 -15.57
N ILE A 485 -19.49 -10.60 -16.65
CA ILE A 485 -19.47 -9.24 -17.19
C ILE A 485 -20.62 -8.43 -16.57
N LEU A 486 -20.35 -7.23 -16.05
CA LEU A 486 -21.36 -6.37 -15.44
C LEU A 486 -21.92 -5.37 -16.47
N THR A 487 -23.24 -5.43 -16.72
CA THR A 487 -23.90 -4.66 -17.79
C THR A 487 -24.35 -3.24 -17.36
N PRO A 488 -24.38 -2.25 -18.29
CA PRO A 488 -24.68 -0.83 -18.01
C PRO A 488 -26.06 -0.53 -17.39
N ALA A 489 -27.02 -1.44 -17.48
CA ALA A 489 -28.37 -1.27 -16.92
C ALA A 489 -28.36 -1.06 -15.39
N ILE A 490 -27.33 -1.57 -14.70
CA ILE A 490 -27.13 -1.47 -13.26
C ILE A 490 -26.80 -0.03 -12.84
N ALA A 491 -25.97 0.68 -13.61
CA ALA A 491 -25.64 2.09 -13.34
C ALA A 491 -26.85 3.01 -13.54
N TYR A 492 -27.71 2.72 -14.52
CA TYR A 492 -28.92 3.52 -14.78
C TYR A 492 -30.00 3.31 -13.70
N ALA A 493 -30.25 2.06 -13.28
CA ALA A 493 -31.22 1.75 -12.23
C ALA A 493 -30.84 2.37 -10.87
N HIS A 494 -29.55 2.40 -10.53
CA HIS A 494 -29.06 3.06 -9.31
C HIS A 494 -29.02 4.59 -9.41
N ARG A 495 -28.72 5.18 -10.58
CA ARG A 495 -28.82 6.64 -10.78
C ARG A 495 -30.24 7.16 -10.64
N ARG A 496 -31.26 6.35 -10.98
CA ARG A 496 -32.67 6.74 -10.80
C ARG A 496 -33.05 6.81 -9.32
N LYS A 497 -32.62 5.83 -8.51
CA LYS A 497 -32.84 5.80 -7.05
C LYS A 497 -32.06 6.84 -6.23
N LEU A 498 -31.03 7.46 -6.79
CA LEU A 498 -30.28 8.55 -6.15
C LEU A 498 -30.77 9.95 -6.57
N LYS A 499 -31.62 10.02 -7.60
CA LYS A 499 -32.30 11.25 -8.05
C LYS A 499 -33.71 11.40 -7.48
N GLU A 500 -34.34 10.28 -7.13
CA GLU A 500 -35.50 10.21 -6.23
C GLU A 500 -35.05 10.33 -4.77
#